data_AF-A0AAD5ZZ76-F1
#
_entry.id   AF-A0AAD5ZZ76-F1
#
_cell.length_a   1.000
_cell.length_b   1.000
_cell.length_c   1.000
_cell.angle_alpha   90.00
_cell.angle_beta   90.00
_cell.angle_gamma   90.00
#
_symmetry.space_group_name_H-M   'P 1'
#
loop_
_entity.id
_entity.type
_entity.pdbx_description
1 polymer ?
#
loop_
_entity_poly.entity_id
_entity_poly.type
_entity_poly.pdbx_seq_one_letter_code
_entity_poly.pdbx_strand_id
1 'polypeptide(L)'
;MKELGGLTHLFVCTFLFYFSNCMVIPAITDVTLEAICPGEDQCSLAIYLTGLQRAIIGLGALFVTPLVGNLSDKFGRKALLCIPATSVIAPTVILAYSRSTVYFYAAYVAQIFAGIFCEGSMECLSLAYVADKVCERRRASFFGALSGIGTAGIVFGTLAARFLNTSSIFKVSAVLKVITAIHLKAFLPESDAVVATYDEESSRPLCSSSSDTEPAPRLPAFRTIPSLSDMTNLLTSSATLSRVAIITFFSCLGESGLQAALLFYLKVLFQFSKNQFADLLLTTSTAGTISQLTLMPFLSQRLGEEKLLIVGLLAYCAQVFLYSIAWSYWVPYFCASLAILTVFISPSIRSMVSRKVGSTEQGLAQGCITGIGMFSSIIAPLAFTPLTAWFLSNEAPFDFEGFSILCAGFSMLAAFAVSITMRSRSSLASY
;
A
#
# COMPACT_ATOMS: atom_id res chain seq x y z
N MET A 1 9.06 0.33 -29.31
CA MET A 1 10.29 0.79 -28.63
C MET A 1 10.26 2.27 -28.23
N LYS A 2 9.83 3.20 -29.11
CA LYS A 2 9.74 4.65 -28.77
C LYS A 2 8.83 4.97 -27.55
N GLU A 3 7.70 4.28 -27.40
CA GLU A 3 6.81 4.42 -26.22
C GLU A 3 7.46 4.04 -24.88
N LEU A 4 8.41 3.09 -24.89
CA LEU A 4 9.09 2.66 -23.67
C LEU A 4 10.08 3.73 -23.18
N GLY A 5 10.69 4.48 -24.11
CA GLY A 5 11.67 5.52 -23.81
C GLY A 5 11.08 6.67 -22.97
N GLY A 6 9.83 7.08 -23.25
CA GLY A 6 9.16 8.15 -22.51
C GLY A 6 8.76 7.80 -21.07
N LEU A 7 8.64 6.49 -20.76
CA LEU A 7 8.27 5.98 -19.44
C LEU A 7 9.45 5.40 -18.65
N THR A 8 10.62 5.26 -19.28
CA THR A 8 11.81 4.68 -18.64
C THR A 8 12.21 5.48 -17.40
N HIS A 9 12.17 6.81 -17.46
CA HIS A 9 12.48 7.65 -16.31
C HIS A 9 11.47 7.50 -15.18
N LEU A 10 10.18 7.34 -15.48
CA LEU A 10 9.18 7.05 -14.46
C LEU A 10 9.48 5.71 -13.79
N PHE A 11 9.74 4.67 -14.56
CA PHE A 11 10.08 3.34 -14.05
C PHE A 11 11.32 3.35 -13.15
N VAL A 12 12.39 4.05 -13.56
CA VAL A 12 13.59 4.22 -12.73
C VAL A 12 13.26 4.98 -11.45
N CYS A 13 12.48 6.06 -11.52
CA CYS A 13 12.05 6.81 -10.32
C CYS A 13 11.25 5.93 -9.37
N THR A 14 10.26 5.19 -9.87
CA THR A 14 9.41 4.29 -9.09
C THR A 14 10.26 3.22 -8.41
N PHE A 15 11.19 2.59 -9.15
CA PHE A 15 12.11 1.61 -8.58
C PHE A 15 12.93 2.20 -7.43
N LEU A 16 13.63 3.32 -7.67
CA LEU A 16 14.50 3.94 -6.68
C LEU A 16 13.72 4.44 -5.45
N PHE A 17 12.49 4.92 -5.67
CA PHE A 17 11.60 5.35 -4.60
C PHE A 17 11.24 4.19 -3.66
N TYR A 18 10.73 3.08 -4.19
CA TYR A 18 10.38 1.91 -3.36
C TYR A 18 11.64 1.25 -2.77
N PHE A 19 12.73 1.16 -3.54
CA PHE A 19 14.02 0.64 -3.09
C PHE A 19 14.54 1.37 -1.86
N SER A 20 14.56 2.71 -1.90
CA SER A 20 15.08 3.52 -0.80
C SER A 20 14.15 3.57 0.42
N ASN A 21 12.83 3.59 0.23
CA ASN A 21 11.88 3.61 1.34
C ASN A 21 11.78 2.26 2.07
N CYS A 22 11.75 1.14 1.34
CA CYS A 22 11.62 -0.18 1.96
C CYS A 22 12.89 -0.64 2.68
N MET A 23 14.05 -0.10 2.31
CA MET A 23 15.33 -0.41 2.95
C MET A 23 15.37 -0.07 4.45
N VAL A 24 14.56 0.89 4.90
CA VAL A 24 14.56 1.35 6.30
C VAL A 24 13.63 0.51 7.18
N ILE A 25 12.61 -0.13 6.60
CA ILE A 25 11.54 -0.80 7.34
C ILE A 25 12.06 -1.88 8.31
N PRO A 26 12.99 -2.78 7.93
CA PRO A 26 13.47 -3.81 8.87
C PRO A 26 14.20 -3.25 10.09
N ALA A 27 14.77 -2.05 9.99
CA ALA A 27 15.54 -1.43 11.06
C ALA A 27 14.71 -0.51 11.95
N ILE A 28 13.48 -0.15 11.55
CA ILE A 28 12.73 0.91 12.24
C ILE A 28 12.33 0.49 13.66
N THR A 29 11.95 -0.77 13.88
CA THR A 29 11.56 -1.28 15.19
C THR A 29 12.73 -1.20 16.17
N ASP A 30 13.92 -1.68 15.76
CA ASP A 30 15.13 -1.60 16.58
C ASP A 30 15.50 -0.15 16.91
N VAL A 31 15.43 0.76 15.93
CA VAL A 31 15.74 2.19 16.13
C VAL A 31 14.74 2.88 17.05
N THR A 32 13.45 2.55 16.93
CA THR A 32 12.40 3.12 17.78
C THR A 32 12.59 2.66 19.23
N LEU A 33 12.89 1.39 19.47
CA LEU A 33 13.13 0.86 20.82
C LEU A 33 14.39 1.46 21.43
N GLU A 34 15.51 1.48 20.70
CA GLU A 34 16.78 2.06 21.16
C GLU A 34 16.64 3.54 21.54
N ALA A 35 15.82 4.32 20.82
CA ALA A 35 15.65 5.74 21.06
C ALA A 35 14.70 6.09 22.22
N ILE A 36 13.69 5.26 22.48
CA ILE A 36 12.64 5.55 23.47
C ILE A 36 12.88 4.79 24.78
N CYS A 37 13.20 3.51 24.68
CA CYS A 37 13.36 2.59 25.81
C CYS A 37 14.73 1.88 25.70
N PRO A 38 15.85 2.57 25.95
CA PRO A 38 17.17 2.01 25.74
C PRO A 38 17.43 0.82 26.68
N GLY A 39 17.69 -0.36 26.11
CA GLY A 39 17.99 -1.59 26.85
C GLY A 39 16.77 -2.43 27.23
N GLU A 40 15.57 -2.03 26.82
CA GLU A 40 14.33 -2.80 27.04
C GLU A 40 13.73 -3.25 25.71
N ASP A 41 13.35 -4.53 25.62
CA ASP A 41 12.71 -5.09 24.43
C ASP A 41 11.18 -4.91 24.43
N GLN A 42 10.62 -4.57 25.59
CA GLN A 42 9.20 -4.25 25.77
C GLN A 42 9.06 -2.74 26.02
N CYS A 43 8.37 -2.04 25.13
CA CYS A 43 8.16 -0.60 25.24
C CYS A 43 6.77 -0.23 24.73
N SER A 44 5.78 -0.18 25.63
CA SER A 44 4.40 0.17 25.31
C SER A 44 4.29 1.55 24.65
N LEU A 45 5.16 2.50 25.03
CA LEU A 45 5.21 3.83 24.44
C LEU A 45 5.62 3.81 22.96
N ALA A 46 6.62 3.00 22.58
CA ALA A 46 7.06 2.85 21.19
C ALA A 46 5.94 2.31 20.28
N ILE A 47 5.20 1.33 20.79
CA ILE A 47 4.06 0.71 20.09
C ILE A 47 2.94 1.74 19.90
N TYR A 48 2.59 2.48 20.96
CA TYR A 48 1.55 3.50 20.92
C TYR A 48 1.88 4.65 19.95
N LEU A 49 3.11 5.17 19.99
CA LEU A 49 3.57 6.21 19.08
C LEU A 49 3.52 5.74 17.63
N THR A 50 3.96 4.52 17.35
CA THR A 50 3.90 3.96 15.99
C THR A 50 2.44 3.86 15.50
N GLY A 51 1.52 3.44 16.37
CA GLY A 51 0.10 3.40 16.06
C GLY A 51 -0.49 4.77 15.77
N LEU A 52 -0.24 5.74 16.65
CA LEU A 52 -0.71 7.11 16.50
C LEU A 52 -0.17 7.75 15.20
N GLN A 53 1.11 7.56 14.89
CA GLN A 53 1.71 8.00 13.64
C GLN A 53 0.98 7.43 12.42
N ARG A 54 0.72 6.12 12.39
CA ARG A 54 0.02 5.47 11.27
C ARG A 54 -1.41 5.96 11.13
N ALA A 55 -2.11 6.19 12.24
CA ALA A 55 -3.46 6.75 12.24
C ALA A 55 -3.51 8.18 11.69
N ILE A 56 -2.59 9.06 12.11
CA ILE A 56 -2.52 10.44 11.62
C ILE A 56 -2.15 10.48 10.15
N ILE A 57 -1.17 9.67 9.71
CA ILE A 57 -0.79 9.56 8.31
C ILE A 57 -1.98 9.09 7.46
N GLY A 58 -2.67 8.02 7.89
CA GLY A 58 -3.85 7.50 7.20
C GLY A 58 -4.97 8.53 7.08
N LEU A 59 -5.25 9.27 8.17
CA LEU A 59 -6.28 10.31 8.19
C LEU A 59 -5.92 11.48 7.27
N GLY A 60 -4.67 11.94 7.29
CA GLY A 60 -4.23 12.99 6.39
C GLY A 60 -4.23 12.55 4.92
N ALA A 61 -3.74 11.34 4.65
CA ALA A 61 -3.67 10.78 3.30
C ALA A 61 -5.06 10.58 2.67
N LEU A 62 -6.09 10.27 3.47
CA LEU A 62 -7.48 10.15 3.03
C LEU A 62 -7.98 11.43 2.33
N PHE A 63 -7.57 12.61 2.83
CA PHE A 63 -7.96 13.90 2.25
C PHE A 63 -6.93 14.43 1.24
N VAL A 64 -5.63 14.23 1.51
CA VAL A 64 -4.55 14.77 0.69
C VAL A 64 -4.37 14.00 -0.61
N THR A 65 -4.57 12.68 -0.64
CA THR A 65 -4.37 11.88 -1.87
C THR A 65 -5.33 12.30 -3.00
N PRO A 66 -6.66 12.44 -2.79
CA PRO A 66 -7.56 12.95 -3.83
C PRO A 66 -7.24 14.40 -4.22
N LEU A 67 -6.88 15.24 -3.24
CA LEU A 67 -6.52 16.63 -3.47
C LEU A 67 -5.28 16.74 -4.37
N VAL A 68 -4.22 16.00 -4.06
CA VAL A 68 -2.98 15.93 -4.84
C VAL A 68 -3.26 15.39 -6.25
N GLY A 69 -4.14 14.39 -6.38
CA GLY A 69 -4.63 13.89 -7.67
C GLY A 69 -5.24 15.02 -8.52
N ASN A 70 -6.22 15.73 -8.00
CA ASN A 70 -6.88 16.85 -8.71
C ASN A 70 -5.91 18.00 -9.01
N LEU A 71 -5.01 18.33 -8.08
CA LEU A 71 -4.01 19.37 -8.28
C LEU A 71 -3.01 18.99 -9.37
N SER A 72 -2.68 17.70 -9.51
CA SER A 72 -1.77 17.23 -10.54
C SER A 72 -2.33 17.30 -11.95
N ASP A 73 -3.66 17.33 -12.10
CA ASP A 73 -4.31 17.60 -13.39
C ASP A 73 -4.07 19.05 -13.84
N LYS A 74 -3.93 19.99 -12.89
CA LYS A 74 -3.78 21.43 -13.18
C LYS A 74 -2.32 21.90 -13.23
N PHE A 75 -1.53 21.50 -12.25
CA PHE A 75 -0.14 21.95 -12.08
C PHE A 75 0.88 21.02 -12.75
N GLY A 76 0.43 19.90 -13.31
CA GLY A 76 1.27 18.90 -13.96
C GLY A 76 1.64 17.74 -13.04
N ARG A 77 1.70 16.55 -13.66
CA ARG A 77 1.98 15.29 -12.96
C ARG A 77 3.39 15.27 -12.38
N LYS A 78 4.39 15.80 -13.08
CA LYS A 78 5.79 15.78 -12.63
C LYS A 78 5.97 16.69 -11.41
N ALA A 79 5.37 17.88 -11.43
CA ALA A 79 5.42 18.81 -10.31
C ALA A 79 4.86 18.18 -9.03
N LEU A 80 3.71 17.51 -9.12
CA LEU A 80 3.08 16.87 -7.97
C LEU A 80 3.78 15.59 -7.54
N LEU A 81 4.44 14.84 -8.44
CA LEU A 81 5.29 13.70 -8.09
C LEU A 81 6.53 14.12 -7.28
N CYS A 82 7.02 15.35 -7.45
CA CYS A 82 8.18 15.83 -6.69
C CYS A 82 7.89 16.01 -5.20
N ILE A 83 6.63 16.27 -4.82
CA ILE A 83 6.22 16.46 -3.42
C ILE A 83 6.48 15.20 -2.58
N PRO A 84 5.89 14.02 -2.89
CA PRO A 84 6.14 12.80 -2.11
C PRO A 84 7.60 12.34 -2.20
N ALA A 85 8.27 12.54 -3.34
CA ALA A 85 9.67 12.17 -3.51
C ALA A 85 10.63 12.98 -2.62
N THR A 86 10.32 14.26 -2.38
CA THR A 86 11.15 15.13 -1.54
C THR A 86 10.77 15.08 -0.06
N SER A 87 9.48 14.91 0.26
CA SER A 87 9.00 14.90 1.64
C SER A 87 9.64 13.80 2.50
N VAL A 88 9.93 12.65 1.91
CA VAL A 88 10.55 11.49 2.59
C VAL A 88 12.05 11.64 2.87
N ILE A 89 12.71 12.66 2.31
CA ILE A 89 14.16 12.89 2.50
C ILE A 89 14.44 13.36 3.93
N ALA A 90 13.77 14.43 4.37
CA ALA A 90 14.00 15.05 5.67
C ALA A 90 13.95 14.06 6.85
N PRO A 91 12.88 13.26 7.05
CA PRO A 91 12.83 12.31 8.16
C PRO A 91 13.95 11.25 8.11
N THR A 92 14.38 10.86 6.91
CA THR A 92 15.45 9.86 6.75
C THR A 92 16.82 10.45 7.05
N VAL A 93 17.07 11.69 6.63
CA VAL A 93 18.32 12.41 6.91
C VAL A 93 18.48 12.65 8.41
N ILE A 94 17.38 13.00 9.11
CA ILE A 94 17.41 13.19 10.58
C ILE A 94 17.89 11.90 11.26
N LEU A 95 17.30 10.74 10.92
CA LEU A 95 17.69 9.43 11.47
C LEU A 95 19.05 8.90 10.96
N ALA A 96 19.55 9.44 9.85
CA ALA A 96 20.89 9.16 9.34
C ALA A 96 21.96 9.95 10.10
N TYR A 97 21.62 11.13 10.62
CA TYR A 97 22.52 11.98 11.39
C TYR A 97 22.67 11.49 12.84
N SER A 98 21.56 11.33 13.55
CA SER A 98 21.56 10.84 14.94
C SER A 98 20.25 10.13 15.27
N ARG A 99 20.30 9.21 16.23
CA ARG A 99 19.17 8.41 16.70
C ARG A 99 18.91 8.57 18.18
N SER A 100 19.47 9.61 18.79
CA SER A 100 19.07 9.95 20.16
C SER A 100 17.59 10.35 20.18
N THR A 101 16.99 10.27 21.37
CA THR A 101 15.56 10.51 21.61
C THR A 101 15.05 11.80 20.97
N VAL A 102 15.83 12.89 21.01
CA VAL A 102 15.46 14.19 20.42
C VAL A 102 15.37 14.11 18.89
N TYR A 103 16.35 13.50 18.23
CA TYR A 103 16.34 13.34 16.77
C TYR A 103 15.27 12.34 16.33
N PHE A 104 15.00 11.32 17.14
CA PHE A 104 13.88 10.41 16.91
C PHE A 104 12.55 11.16 16.91
N TYR A 105 12.24 11.98 17.93
CA TYR A 105 11.00 12.76 17.94
C TYR A 105 10.92 13.78 16.80
N ALA A 106 12.03 14.42 16.44
CA ALA A 106 12.08 15.30 15.27
C ALA A 106 11.78 14.53 13.96
N ALA A 107 12.36 13.34 13.80
CA ALA A 107 12.10 12.47 12.67
C ALA A 107 10.65 11.96 12.68
N TYR A 108 10.09 11.62 13.84
CA TYR A 108 8.72 11.16 14.01
C TYR A 108 7.71 12.21 13.50
N VAL A 109 7.87 13.47 13.91
CA VAL A 109 7.03 14.57 13.41
C VAL A 109 7.23 14.76 11.90
N ALA A 110 8.48 14.74 11.42
CA ALA A 110 8.78 14.86 9.99
C ALA A 110 8.20 13.69 9.17
N GLN A 111 8.16 12.47 9.72
CA GLN A 111 7.56 11.30 9.09
C GLN A 111 6.05 11.40 9.00
N ILE A 112 5.37 11.98 10.01
CA ILE A 112 3.95 12.26 9.95
C ILE A 112 3.65 13.21 8.79
N PHE A 113 4.34 14.36 8.73
CA PHE A 113 4.17 15.31 7.64
C PHE A 113 4.49 14.69 6.27
N ALA A 114 5.61 13.97 6.15
CA ALA A 114 5.99 13.32 4.92
C ALA A 114 4.98 12.24 4.49
N GLY A 115 4.51 11.44 5.44
CA GLY A 115 3.54 10.36 5.23
C GLY A 115 2.22 10.88 4.68
N ILE A 116 1.70 12.00 5.19
CA ILE A 116 0.45 12.61 4.71
C ILE A 116 0.49 12.92 3.19
N PHE A 117 1.64 13.38 2.68
CA PHE A 117 1.82 13.66 1.24
C PHE A 117 2.28 12.45 0.43
N CYS A 118 2.90 11.47 1.08
CA CYS A 118 3.54 10.33 0.43
C CYS A 118 2.58 9.15 0.24
N GLU A 119 1.84 8.81 1.29
CA GLU A 119 0.93 7.67 1.33
C GLU A 119 -0.12 7.79 0.22
N GLY A 120 -0.24 6.77 -0.63
CA GLY A 120 -1.17 6.72 -1.76
C GLY A 120 -0.85 7.65 -2.95
N SER A 121 -0.28 8.82 -2.71
CA SER A 121 -0.05 9.85 -3.74
C SER A 121 0.97 9.41 -4.79
N MET A 122 2.08 8.78 -4.39
CA MET A 122 3.12 8.33 -5.33
C MET A 122 2.57 7.29 -6.34
N GLU A 123 1.79 6.32 -5.86
CA GLU A 123 1.17 5.29 -6.69
C GLU A 123 0.12 5.88 -7.62
N CYS A 124 -0.80 6.70 -7.07
CA CYS A 124 -1.86 7.35 -7.82
C CYS A 124 -1.31 8.22 -8.97
N LEU A 125 -0.35 9.08 -8.67
CA LEU A 125 0.25 9.98 -9.66
C LEU A 125 1.07 9.23 -10.72
N SER A 126 1.75 8.15 -10.34
CA SER A 126 2.52 7.33 -11.30
C SER A 126 1.59 6.60 -12.26
N LEU A 127 0.47 6.05 -11.77
CA LEU A 127 -0.55 5.43 -12.62
C LEU A 127 -1.22 6.47 -13.53
N ALA A 128 -1.52 7.66 -13.02
CA ALA A 128 -2.10 8.74 -13.81
C ALA A 128 -1.13 9.21 -14.92
N TYR A 129 0.16 9.36 -14.62
CA TYR A 129 1.18 9.69 -15.62
C TYR A 129 1.25 8.64 -16.74
N VAL A 130 1.21 7.34 -16.41
CA VAL A 130 1.16 6.26 -17.42
C VAL A 130 -0.13 6.37 -18.24
N ALA A 131 -1.27 6.67 -17.61
CA ALA A 131 -2.55 6.81 -18.31
C ALA A 131 -2.56 7.95 -19.32
N ASP A 132 -1.89 9.06 -19.00
CA ASP A 132 -1.76 10.24 -19.86
C ASP A 132 -0.93 9.95 -21.13
N LYS A 133 0.10 9.08 -21.04
CA LYS A 133 1.05 8.80 -22.14
C LYS A 133 0.74 7.53 -22.95
N VAL A 134 -0.11 6.63 -22.43
CA VAL A 134 -0.36 5.30 -23.03
C VAL A 134 -1.82 5.15 -23.46
N CYS A 135 -2.05 4.61 -24.66
CA CYS A 135 -3.38 4.30 -25.17
C CYS A 135 -4.07 3.17 -24.38
N GLU A 136 -5.40 3.24 -24.28
CA GLU A 136 -6.23 2.32 -23.48
C GLU A 136 -5.94 0.84 -23.68
N ARG A 137 -5.77 0.41 -24.95
CA ARG A 137 -5.48 -0.99 -25.30
C ARG A 137 -4.22 -1.55 -24.63
N ARG A 138 -3.23 -0.70 -24.32
CA ARG A 138 -1.94 -1.11 -23.76
C ARG A 138 -1.75 -0.67 -22.30
N ARG A 139 -2.61 0.20 -21.76
CA ARG A 139 -2.52 0.73 -20.39
C ARG A 139 -2.37 -0.38 -19.35
N ALA A 140 -3.16 -1.44 -19.45
CA ALA A 140 -3.09 -2.57 -18.51
C ALA A 140 -1.69 -3.19 -18.42
N SER A 141 -1.01 -3.35 -19.56
CA SER A 141 0.36 -3.91 -19.59
C SER A 141 1.37 -2.96 -18.94
N PHE A 142 1.25 -1.65 -19.17
CA PHE A 142 2.14 -0.65 -18.56
C PHE A 142 1.85 -0.41 -17.08
N PHE A 143 0.60 -0.47 -16.63
CA PHE A 143 0.26 -0.49 -15.20
C PHE A 143 0.83 -1.71 -14.51
N GLY A 144 0.73 -2.90 -15.14
CA GLY A 144 1.37 -4.11 -14.66
C GLY A 144 2.89 -3.98 -14.56
N ALA A 145 3.55 -3.40 -15.57
CA ALA A 145 4.99 -3.15 -15.54
C ALA A 145 5.38 -2.18 -14.42
N LEU A 146 4.65 -1.06 -14.26
CA LEU A 146 4.89 -0.08 -13.19
C LEU A 146 4.77 -0.73 -11.81
N SER A 147 3.70 -1.51 -11.58
CA SER A 147 3.48 -2.25 -10.34
C SER A 147 4.61 -3.25 -10.09
N GLY A 148 4.99 -4.04 -11.10
CA GLY A 148 6.08 -5.01 -11.00
C GLY A 148 7.43 -4.37 -10.67
N ILE A 149 7.73 -3.20 -11.24
CA ILE A 149 8.94 -2.42 -10.93
C ILE A 149 8.90 -1.88 -9.50
N GLY A 150 7.75 -1.40 -9.03
CA GLY A 150 7.57 -0.98 -7.65
C GLY A 150 7.85 -2.14 -6.69
N THR A 151 7.25 -3.30 -6.94
CA THR A 151 7.47 -4.51 -6.15
C THR A 151 8.92 -5.00 -6.18
N ALA A 152 9.59 -4.94 -7.34
CA ALA A 152 11.01 -5.21 -7.42
C ALA A 152 11.82 -4.26 -6.51
N GLY A 153 11.48 -2.97 -6.52
CA GLY A 153 12.05 -1.98 -5.60
C GLY A 153 11.90 -2.40 -4.13
N ILE A 154 10.71 -2.85 -3.72
CA ILE A 154 10.45 -3.34 -2.36
C ILE A 154 11.37 -4.53 -2.00
N VAL A 155 11.44 -5.53 -2.87
CA VAL A 155 12.26 -6.74 -2.66
C VAL A 155 13.74 -6.38 -2.57
N PHE A 156 14.27 -5.66 -3.55
CA PHE A 156 15.68 -5.26 -3.56
C PHE A 156 16.03 -4.31 -2.41
N GLY A 157 15.12 -3.42 -2.01
CA GLY A 157 15.32 -2.51 -0.88
C GLY A 157 15.44 -3.28 0.43
N THR A 158 14.54 -4.24 0.65
CA THR A 158 14.58 -5.12 1.82
C THR A 158 15.81 -6.03 1.80
N LEU A 159 16.24 -6.48 0.61
CA LEU A 159 17.47 -7.26 0.43
C LEU A 159 18.71 -6.44 0.80
N ALA A 160 18.78 -5.18 0.35
CA ALA A 160 19.86 -4.28 0.73
C ALA A 160 19.88 -4.06 2.26
N ALA A 161 18.71 -3.91 2.88
CA ALA A 161 18.58 -3.79 4.33
C ALA A 161 19.14 -5.00 5.08
N ARG A 162 19.11 -6.20 4.50
CA ARG A 162 19.67 -7.42 5.11
C ARG A 162 21.19 -7.40 5.23
N PHE A 163 21.89 -6.83 4.24
CA PHE A 163 23.36 -6.82 4.19
C PHE A 163 23.98 -5.54 4.77
N LEU A 164 23.22 -4.44 4.81
CA LEU A 164 23.71 -3.18 5.36
C LEU A 164 23.61 -3.15 6.89
N ASN A 165 24.61 -2.53 7.54
CA ASN A 165 24.57 -2.26 8.97
C ASN A 165 23.52 -1.19 9.29
N THR A 166 22.93 -1.25 10.49
CA THR A 166 21.89 -0.30 10.93
C THR A 166 22.35 1.16 10.79
N SER A 167 23.60 1.48 11.15
CA SER A 167 24.19 2.83 10.98
C SER A 167 24.19 3.30 9.51
N SER A 168 24.51 2.39 8.58
CA SER A 168 24.68 2.71 7.16
C SER A 168 23.36 2.76 6.40
N ILE A 169 22.33 2.00 6.81
CA ILE A 169 21.03 1.92 6.11
C ILE A 169 20.40 3.28 5.90
N PHE A 170 20.31 4.08 6.96
CA PHE A 170 19.68 5.40 6.87
C PHE A 170 20.49 6.37 6.01
N LYS A 171 21.82 6.29 6.05
CA LYS A 171 22.71 7.10 5.20
C LYS A 171 22.55 6.74 3.72
N VAL A 172 22.60 5.45 3.40
CA VAL A 172 22.42 4.94 2.03
C VAL A 172 21.01 5.26 1.52
N SER A 173 19.98 5.03 2.33
CA SER A 173 18.59 5.36 1.99
C SER A 173 18.42 6.87 1.74
N ALA A 174 19.00 7.74 2.59
CA ALA A 174 18.93 9.19 2.40
C ALA A 174 19.57 9.63 1.07
N VAL A 175 20.77 9.12 0.75
CA VAL A 175 21.44 9.41 -0.54
C VAL A 175 20.59 8.95 -1.72
N LEU A 176 20.01 7.75 -1.66
CA LEU A 176 19.15 7.24 -2.72
C LEU A 176 17.86 8.04 -2.88
N LYS A 177 17.25 8.52 -1.79
CA LYS A 177 16.07 9.40 -1.85
C LYS A 177 16.40 10.74 -2.51
N VAL A 178 17.56 11.32 -2.21
CA VAL A 178 18.06 12.53 -2.88
C VAL A 178 18.30 12.27 -4.37
N ILE A 179 18.97 11.17 -4.72
CA ILE A 179 19.17 10.76 -6.12
C ILE A 179 17.82 10.58 -6.84
N THR A 180 16.84 9.97 -6.18
CA THR A 180 15.49 9.77 -6.72
C THR A 180 14.82 11.11 -7.02
N ALA A 181 14.85 12.05 -6.07
CA ALA A 181 14.25 13.37 -6.26
C ALA A 181 14.95 14.19 -7.37
N ILE A 182 16.29 14.11 -7.44
CA ILE A 182 17.07 14.75 -8.51
C ILE A 182 16.73 14.11 -9.86
N HIS A 183 16.70 12.77 -9.94
CA HIS A 183 16.41 12.06 -11.18
C HIS A 183 15.01 12.40 -11.69
N LEU A 184 14.03 12.40 -10.79
CA LEU A 184 12.65 12.79 -11.08
C LEU A 184 12.56 14.22 -11.61
N LYS A 185 13.20 15.19 -10.93
CA LYS A 185 13.14 16.60 -11.32
C LYS A 185 13.88 16.87 -12.63
N ALA A 186 15.04 16.24 -12.84
CA ALA A 186 15.91 16.49 -13.99
C ALA A 186 15.45 15.77 -15.26
N PHE A 187 15.04 14.49 -15.16
CA PHE A 187 14.87 13.63 -16.33
C PHE A 187 13.42 13.26 -16.65
N LEU A 188 12.49 13.33 -15.70
CA LEU A 188 11.08 13.07 -16.02
C LEU A 188 10.53 14.25 -16.85
N PRO A 189 10.00 14.04 -18.05
CA PRO A 189 9.33 15.12 -18.79
C PRO A 189 7.97 15.46 -18.16
N GLU A 190 7.46 16.67 -18.41
CA GLU A 190 6.11 17.02 -17.97
C GLU A 190 5.07 16.21 -18.75
N SER A 191 3.93 15.90 -18.12
CA SER A 191 2.82 15.27 -18.83
C SER A 191 2.21 16.26 -19.83
N ASP A 192 1.82 15.78 -21.02
CA ASP A 192 1.33 16.63 -22.11
C ASP A 192 -0.01 17.33 -21.76
N ALA A 193 -0.67 16.90 -20.68
CA ALA A 193 -1.91 17.47 -20.18
C ALA A 193 -1.81 18.97 -19.83
N VAL A 194 -0.64 19.46 -19.42
CA VAL A 194 -0.41 20.90 -19.14
C VAL A 194 -0.07 21.69 -20.41
N VAL A 195 0.56 21.05 -21.40
CA VAL A 195 0.90 21.73 -22.67
C VAL A 195 -0.36 22.09 -23.47
N ALA A 196 -1.42 21.29 -23.34
CA ALA A 196 -2.73 21.57 -23.95
C ALA A 196 -3.46 22.81 -23.39
N THR A 197 -3.01 23.39 -22.27
CA THR A 197 -3.56 24.67 -21.76
C THR A 197 -2.83 25.91 -22.27
N TYR A 198 -1.70 25.77 -22.96
CA TYR A 198 -0.91 26.89 -23.45
C TYR A 198 -0.67 26.91 -24.97
N ASP A 199 -0.70 25.77 -25.66
CA ASP A 199 -0.52 25.73 -27.12
C ASP A 199 -1.65 24.92 -27.80
N GLU A 200 -2.66 25.63 -28.34
CA GLU A 200 -3.33 25.16 -29.55
C GLU A 200 -2.26 25.10 -30.66
N GLU A 201 -1.67 23.92 -30.91
CA GLU A 201 -1.42 23.39 -32.29
C GLU A 201 -0.41 22.23 -32.40
N SER A 202 0.39 21.81 -31.40
CA SER A 202 1.53 20.90 -31.70
C SER A 202 1.59 19.51 -31.06
N SER A 203 0.73 19.13 -30.11
CA SER A 203 0.90 17.84 -29.40
C SER A 203 -0.21 16.84 -29.71
N ARG A 204 -0.04 16.07 -30.79
CA ARG A 204 -0.88 14.90 -31.07
C ARG A 204 -0.57 13.79 -30.06
N PRO A 205 -1.59 13.10 -29.51
CA PRO A 205 -1.37 11.79 -28.86
C PRO A 205 -0.61 10.88 -29.83
N LEU A 206 0.25 10.00 -29.32
CA LEU A 206 1.15 9.13 -30.10
C LEU A 206 0.49 8.25 -31.19
N CYS A 207 -0.83 8.27 -31.33
CA CYS A 207 -1.58 7.61 -32.38
C CYS A 207 -2.23 8.66 -33.31
N SER A 208 -1.51 9.09 -34.36
CA SER A 208 -2.17 9.62 -35.56
C SER A 208 -1.79 8.76 -36.76
N SER A 209 -2.66 7.81 -37.11
CA SER A 209 -2.76 7.28 -38.46
C SER A 209 -4.23 7.06 -38.81
N SER A 210 -4.71 7.94 -39.69
CA SER A 210 -5.90 7.92 -40.56
C SER A 210 -7.31 7.77 -39.94
N SER A 211 -8.06 8.88 -40.07
CA SER A 211 -9.50 9.00 -40.39
C SER A 211 -10.50 8.11 -39.63
N ASP A 212 -11.18 8.70 -38.64
CA ASP A 212 -12.53 9.23 -38.84
C ASP A 212 -12.83 10.27 -37.75
N THR A 213 -13.40 11.38 -38.17
CA THR A 213 -13.78 12.54 -37.36
C THR A 213 -14.91 12.18 -36.40
N GLU A 214 -14.58 11.96 -35.13
CA GLU A 214 -15.53 12.15 -34.02
C GLU A 214 -15.05 13.31 -33.14
N PRO A 215 -15.96 14.17 -32.62
CA PRO A 215 -15.57 15.25 -31.74
C PRO A 215 -14.97 14.65 -30.46
N ALA A 216 -13.78 15.10 -30.08
CA ALA A 216 -13.15 14.74 -28.82
C ALA A 216 -14.15 14.97 -27.65
N PRO A 217 -14.28 14.02 -26.69
CA PRO A 217 -15.05 14.28 -25.49
C PRO A 217 -14.39 15.45 -24.78
N ARG A 218 -15.13 16.56 -24.60
CA ARG A 218 -14.71 17.69 -23.78
C ARG A 218 -14.23 17.15 -22.44
N LEU A 219 -13.02 17.54 -22.03
CA LEU A 219 -12.47 17.22 -20.70
C LEU A 219 -13.57 17.45 -19.65
N PRO A 220 -13.91 16.46 -18.81
CA PRO A 220 -14.88 16.70 -17.76
C PRO A 220 -14.28 17.72 -16.80
N ALA A 221 -14.89 18.91 -16.82
CA ALA A 221 -14.71 19.95 -15.82
C ALA A 221 -14.89 19.32 -14.43
N PHE A 222 -13.97 19.64 -13.52
CA PHE A 222 -14.03 19.37 -12.07
C PHE A 222 -14.95 18.21 -11.72
N ARG A 223 -14.43 16.97 -11.63
CA ARG A 223 -15.18 15.93 -10.93
C ARG A 223 -15.38 16.41 -9.49
N THR A 224 -16.58 16.92 -9.23
CA THR A 224 -17.07 17.23 -7.90
C THR A 224 -16.74 16.03 -7.04
N ILE A 225 -16.10 16.25 -5.89
CA ILE A 225 -15.90 15.19 -4.90
C ILE A 225 -17.29 14.56 -4.69
N PRO A 226 -17.47 13.27 -5.01
CA PRO A 226 -18.79 12.66 -4.94
C PRO A 226 -19.34 12.84 -3.53
N SER A 227 -20.62 13.17 -3.40
CA SER A 227 -21.20 13.35 -2.07
C SER A 227 -21.16 12.02 -1.33
N LEU A 228 -21.02 12.04 0.00
CA LEU A 228 -21.06 10.82 0.83
C LEU A 228 -22.36 10.03 0.58
N SER A 229 -23.47 10.72 0.30
CA SER A 229 -24.74 10.10 -0.10
C SER A 229 -24.65 9.32 -1.40
N ASP A 230 -23.97 9.85 -2.43
CA ASP A 230 -23.81 9.15 -3.72
C ASP A 230 -22.97 7.88 -3.55
N MET A 231 -21.94 7.95 -2.71
CA MET A 231 -21.10 6.79 -2.37
C MET A 231 -21.91 5.73 -1.62
N THR A 232 -22.71 6.11 -0.62
CA THR A 232 -23.54 5.17 0.14
C THR A 232 -24.65 4.57 -0.72
N ASN A 233 -25.25 5.36 -1.60
CA ASN A 233 -26.30 4.89 -2.51
C ASN A 233 -25.74 3.89 -3.52
N LEU A 234 -24.54 4.14 -4.07
CA LEU A 234 -23.88 3.22 -4.97
C LEU A 234 -23.49 1.91 -4.27
N LEU A 235 -22.93 1.97 -3.07
CA LEU A 235 -22.52 0.77 -2.34
C LEU A 235 -23.72 -0.07 -1.85
N THR A 236 -24.84 0.58 -1.52
CA THR A 236 -26.07 -0.11 -1.09
C THR A 236 -26.98 -0.52 -2.25
N SER A 237 -26.71 -0.03 -3.47
CA SER A 237 -27.50 -0.34 -4.68
C SER A 237 -27.64 -1.84 -4.97
N SER A 238 -26.64 -2.64 -4.60
CA SER A 238 -26.68 -4.10 -4.76
C SER A 238 -26.16 -4.82 -3.53
N ALA A 239 -26.79 -5.95 -3.22
CA ALA A 239 -26.34 -6.83 -2.14
C ALA A 239 -24.91 -7.33 -2.36
N THR A 240 -24.45 -7.44 -3.60
CA THR A 240 -23.05 -7.82 -3.91
C THR A 240 -22.09 -6.70 -3.54
N LEU A 241 -22.35 -5.45 -3.95
CA LEU A 241 -21.46 -4.32 -3.65
C LEU A 241 -21.39 -4.05 -2.15
N SER A 242 -22.52 -4.12 -1.44
CA SER A 242 -22.57 -3.99 0.01
C SER A 242 -21.73 -5.07 0.71
N ARG A 243 -21.79 -6.32 0.26
CA ARG A 243 -20.95 -7.40 0.81
C ARG A 243 -19.47 -7.21 0.50
N VAL A 244 -19.12 -6.78 -0.71
CA VAL A 244 -17.72 -6.48 -1.07
C VAL A 244 -17.18 -5.32 -0.25
N ALA A 245 -17.99 -4.30 0.05
CA ALA A 245 -17.62 -3.22 0.95
C ALA A 245 -17.32 -3.74 2.37
N ILE A 246 -18.17 -4.62 2.91
CA ILE A 246 -17.95 -5.27 4.22
C ILE A 246 -16.66 -6.12 4.21
N ILE A 247 -16.45 -6.94 3.17
CA ILE A 247 -15.23 -7.75 3.01
C ILE A 247 -13.99 -6.85 2.96
N THR A 248 -14.04 -5.76 2.18
CA THR A 248 -12.96 -4.78 2.08
C THR A 248 -12.65 -4.17 3.45
N PHE A 249 -13.68 -3.73 4.17
CA PHE A 249 -13.51 -3.11 5.48
C PHE A 249 -12.79 -4.04 6.45
N PHE A 250 -13.30 -5.27 6.64
CA PHE A 250 -12.76 -6.24 7.59
C PHE A 250 -11.39 -6.79 7.16
N SER A 251 -11.18 -7.03 5.87
CA SER A 251 -9.87 -7.49 5.38
C SER A 251 -8.79 -6.43 5.56
N CYS A 252 -9.05 -5.16 5.20
CA CYS A 252 -8.11 -4.06 5.44
C CYS A 252 -7.88 -3.80 6.94
N LEU A 253 -8.92 -3.96 7.77
CA LEU A 253 -8.83 -3.79 9.22
C LEU A 253 -7.92 -4.87 9.85
N GLY A 254 -8.10 -6.14 9.46
CA GLY A 254 -7.24 -7.24 9.91
C GLY A 254 -5.81 -7.15 9.38
N GLU A 255 -5.62 -6.79 8.11
CA GLU A 255 -4.30 -6.60 7.51
C GLU A 255 -3.51 -5.49 8.20
N SER A 256 -4.13 -4.32 8.36
CA SER A 256 -3.50 -3.18 9.03
C SER A 256 -3.24 -3.46 10.51
N GLY A 257 -4.12 -4.21 11.18
CA GLY A 257 -3.94 -4.65 12.56
C GLY A 257 -2.74 -5.57 12.72
N LEU A 258 -2.59 -6.58 11.85
CA LEU A 258 -1.41 -7.43 11.80
C LEU A 258 -0.14 -6.60 11.59
N GLN A 259 -0.15 -5.70 10.59
CA GLN A 259 1.02 -4.89 10.27
C GLN A 259 1.44 -3.97 11.44
N ALA A 260 0.49 -3.45 12.20
CA ALA A 260 0.75 -2.58 13.35
C ALA A 260 1.39 -3.33 14.53
N ALA A 261 1.07 -4.61 14.72
CA ALA A 261 1.52 -5.41 15.87
C ALA A 261 2.76 -6.27 15.58
N LEU A 262 2.88 -6.82 14.36
CA LEU A 262 3.74 -7.96 14.04
C LEU A 262 5.22 -7.77 14.41
N LEU A 263 5.85 -6.65 14.03
CA LEU A 263 7.29 -6.47 14.25
C LEU A 263 7.64 -6.33 15.73
N PHE A 264 6.81 -5.61 16.51
CA PHE A 264 6.99 -5.49 17.96
C PHE A 264 6.70 -6.81 18.67
N TYR A 265 5.65 -7.53 18.26
CA TYR A 265 5.33 -8.86 18.78
C TYR A 265 6.49 -9.85 18.59
N LEU A 266 7.06 -9.92 17.38
CA LEU A 266 8.21 -10.80 17.11
C LEU A 266 9.51 -10.33 17.78
N LYS A 267 9.63 -9.03 18.06
CA LYS A 267 10.74 -8.49 18.84
C LYS A 267 10.69 -9.02 20.28
N VAL A 268 9.53 -8.91 20.95
CA VAL A 268 9.37 -9.35 22.34
C VAL A 268 9.54 -10.86 22.47
N LEU A 269 8.88 -11.65 21.61
CA LEU A 269 8.89 -13.12 21.71
C LEU A 269 10.22 -13.77 21.37
N PHE A 270 10.85 -13.32 20.28
CA PHE A 270 11.97 -14.03 19.66
C PHE A 270 13.22 -13.17 19.54
N GLN A 271 13.20 -11.94 20.03
CA GLN A 271 14.32 -11.01 19.95
C GLN A 271 14.79 -10.81 18.51
N PHE A 272 13.82 -10.72 17.59
CA PHE A 272 14.14 -10.51 16.18
C PHE A 272 14.98 -9.24 16.01
N SER A 273 16.11 -9.40 15.37
CA SER A 273 16.97 -8.34 14.87
C SER A 273 16.48 -7.85 13.51
N LYS A 274 16.92 -6.66 13.12
CA LYS A 274 16.82 -6.14 11.75
C LYS A 274 17.01 -7.19 10.65
N ASN A 275 18.00 -8.08 10.78
CA ASN A 275 18.28 -9.08 9.75
C ASN A 275 17.13 -10.08 9.59
N GLN A 276 16.55 -10.50 10.71
CA GLN A 276 15.44 -11.45 10.74
C GLN A 276 14.14 -10.79 10.30
N PHE A 277 13.93 -9.51 10.63
CA PHE A 277 12.86 -8.72 10.04
C PHE A 277 13.01 -8.56 8.52
N ALA A 278 14.24 -8.34 8.03
CA ALA A 278 14.50 -8.27 6.60
C ALA A 278 14.22 -9.62 5.92
N ASP A 279 14.64 -10.73 6.51
CA ASP A 279 14.39 -12.09 5.99
C ASP A 279 12.88 -12.40 5.95
N LEU A 280 12.13 -12.00 6.98
CA LEU A 280 10.66 -12.15 7.06
C LEU A 280 9.93 -11.34 5.97
N LEU A 281 10.30 -10.06 5.82
CA LEU A 281 9.72 -9.17 4.82
C LEU A 281 10.09 -9.58 3.41
N LEU A 282 11.33 -10.04 3.18
CA LEU A 282 11.77 -10.61 1.90
C LEU A 282 10.95 -11.84 1.52
N THR A 283 10.72 -12.74 2.47
CA THR A 283 9.89 -13.93 2.25
C THR A 283 8.49 -13.54 1.81
N THR A 284 7.86 -12.59 2.54
CA THR A 284 6.51 -12.08 2.24
C THR A 284 6.44 -11.41 0.87
N SER A 285 7.32 -10.45 0.59
CA SER A 285 7.30 -9.69 -0.67
C SER A 285 7.65 -10.58 -1.86
N THR A 286 8.63 -11.48 -1.74
CA THR A 286 9.01 -12.39 -2.83
C THR A 286 7.89 -13.37 -3.14
N ALA A 287 7.29 -13.99 -2.12
CA ALA A 287 6.16 -14.90 -2.28
C ALA A 287 4.95 -14.20 -2.93
N GLY A 288 4.62 -12.99 -2.47
CA GLY A 288 3.56 -12.17 -3.06
C GLY A 288 3.84 -11.80 -4.52
N THR A 289 5.08 -11.41 -4.84
CA THR A 289 5.51 -11.05 -6.21
C THR A 289 5.39 -12.24 -7.16
N ILE A 290 5.96 -13.39 -6.76
CA ILE A 290 5.92 -14.62 -7.57
C ILE A 290 4.47 -15.00 -7.83
N SER A 291 3.62 -14.93 -6.80
CA SER A 291 2.21 -15.25 -6.93
C SER A 291 1.47 -14.31 -7.87
N GLN A 292 1.63 -12.99 -7.73
CA GLN A 292 0.99 -12.01 -8.61
C GLN A 292 1.40 -12.19 -10.07
N LEU A 293 2.66 -12.54 -10.34
CA LEU A 293 3.18 -12.67 -11.71
C LEU A 293 2.83 -14.01 -12.36
N THR A 294 2.72 -15.09 -11.59
CA THR A 294 2.58 -16.45 -12.13
C THR A 294 1.28 -17.12 -11.73
N LEU A 295 1.00 -17.19 -10.42
CA LEU A 295 -0.08 -17.99 -9.87
C LEU A 295 -1.43 -17.30 -10.06
N MET A 296 -1.49 -15.99 -9.90
CA MET A 296 -2.72 -15.22 -10.05
C MET A 296 -3.28 -15.28 -11.48
N PRO A 297 -2.53 -14.96 -12.56
CA PRO A 297 -3.06 -15.07 -13.93
C PRO A 297 -3.50 -16.48 -14.30
N PHE A 298 -2.81 -17.49 -13.77
CA PHE A 298 -3.14 -18.90 -14.01
C PHE A 298 -4.42 -19.33 -13.27
N LEU A 299 -4.54 -19.00 -11.98
CA LEU A 299 -5.69 -19.40 -11.17
C LEU A 299 -6.94 -18.58 -11.48
N SER A 300 -6.82 -17.29 -11.83
CA SER A 300 -7.98 -16.44 -12.16
C SER A 300 -8.75 -17.00 -13.36
N GLN A 301 -8.03 -17.50 -14.38
CA GLN A 301 -8.63 -18.15 -15.55
C GLN A 301 -9.35 -19.47 -15.22
N ARG A 302 -8.93 -20.18 -14.16
CA ARG A 302 -9.47 -21.52 -13.81
C ARG A 302 -10.54 -21.50 -12.73
N LEU A 303 -10.37 -20.69 -11.69
CA LEU A 303 -11.20 -20.71 -10.48
C LEU A 303 -12.25 -19.59 -10.46
N GLY A 304 -12.00 -18.50 -11.18
CA GLY A 304 -12.80 -17.28 -11.11
C GLY A 304 -12.53 -16.47 -9.83
N GLU A 305 -12.81 -15.17 -9.91
CA GLU A 305 -12.46 -14.18 -8.88
C GLU A 305 -13.07 -14.48 -7.50
N GLU A 306 -14.32 -14.93 -7.43
CA GLU A 306 -14.99 -15.22 -6.15
C GLU A 306 -14.32 -16.37 -5.38
N LYS A 307 -13.92 -17.44 -6.07
CA LYS A 307 -13.22 -18.57 -5.43
C LYS A 307 -11.81 -18.16 -5.02
N LEU A 308 -11.15 -17.35 -5.85
CA LEU A 308 -9.81 -16.86 -5.58
C LEU A 308 -9.80 -15.96 -4.33
N LEU A 309 -10.81 -15.10 -4.17
CA LEU A 309 -11.03 -14.32 -2.95
C LEU A 309 -11.18 -15.20 -1.70
N ILE A 310 -12.01 -16.25 -1.77
CA ILE A 310 -12.21 -17.19 -0.65
C ILE A 310 -10.90 -17.89 -0.27
N VAL A 311 -10.13 -18.34 -1.27
CA VAL A 311 -8.82 -18.99 -1.04
C VAL A 311 -7.84 -18.02 -0.38
N GLY A 312 -7.76 -16.77 -0.87
CA GLY A 312 -6.90 -15.74 -0.29
C GLY A 312 -7.29 -15.40 1.15
N LEU A 313 -8.58 -15.19 1.42
CA LEU A 313 -9.08 -14.90 2.77
C LEU A 313 -8.86 -16.06 3.74
N LEU A 314 -9.08 -17.31 3.31
CA LEU A 314 -8.80 -18.49 4.15
C LEU A 314 -7.32 -18.58 4.50
N ALA A 315 -6.44 -18.39 3.52
CA ALA A 315 -5.00 -18.39 3.75
C ALA A 315 -4.58 -17.26 4.69
N TYR A 316 -5.22 -16.08 4.59
CA TYR A 316 -4.94 -14.95 5.48
C TYR A 316 -5.43 -15.22 6.91
N CYS A 317 -6.62 -15.82 7.08
CA CYS A 317 -7.08 -16.28 8.40
C CYS A 317 -6.05 -17.22 9.02
N ALA A 318 -5.62 -18.26 8.29
CA ALA A 318 -4.61 -19.20 8.76
C ALA A 318 -3.30 -18.48 9.12
N GLN A 319 -2.83 -17.57 8.27
CA GLN A 319 -1.63 -16.77 8.50
C GLN A 319 -1.70 -15.97 9.81
N VAL A 320 -2.79 -15.23 10.04
CA VAL A 320 -2.93 -14.38 11.23
C VAL A 320 -3.08 -15.21 12.51
N PHE A 321 -3.86 -16.29 12.48
CA PHE A 321 -4.01 -17.18 13.63
C PHE A 321 -2.69 -17.88 13.99
N LEU A 322 -1.91 -18.31 12.99
CA LEU A 322 -0.60 -18.90 13.23
C LEU A 322 0.40 -17.87 13.77
N TYR A 323 0.39 -16.63 13.25
CA TYR A 323 1.19 -15.55 13.82
C TYR A 323 0.82 -15.25 15.28
N SER A 324 -0.47 -15.30 15.64
CA SER A 324 -0.92 -15.03 17.00
C SER A 324 -0.41 -16.04 18.04
N ILE A 325 -0.09 -17.27 17.61
CA ILE A 325 0.36 -18.32 18.53
C ILE A 325 1.89 -18.45 18.49
N ALA A 326 2.50 -18.25 17.32
CA ALA A 326 3.93 -18.33 17.03
C ALA A 326 4.77 -19.04 18.12
N TRP A 327 4.60 -20.36 18.23
CA TRP A 327 5.22 -21.14 19.31
C TRP A 327 6.71 -21.44 19.09
N SER A 328 7.24 -21.13 17.90
CA SER A 328 8.61 -21.45 17.52
C SER A 328 9.13 -20.47 16.48
N TYR A 329 10.46 -20.35 16.43
CA TYR A 329 11.19 -19.39 15.61
C TYR A 329 10.94 -19.52 14.09
N TRP A 330 10.60 -20.72 13.60
CA TRP A 330 10.31 -20.96 12.18
C TRP A 330 8.88 -20.58 11.77
N VAL A 331 7.96 -20.49 12.73
CA VAL A 331 6.52 -20.26 12.47
C VAL A 331 6.28 -18.91 11.78
N PRO A 332 6.92 -17.79 12.18
CA PRO A 332 6.78 -16.52 11.47
C PRO A 332 7.18 -16.61 9.99
N TYR A 333 8.25 -17.33 9.66
CA TYR A 333 8.70 -17.51 8.28
C TYR A 333 7.74 -18.39 7.46
N PHE A 334 7.18 -19.43 8.07
CA PHE A 334 6.12 -20.21 7.45
C PHE A 334 4.88 -19.35 7.18
N CYS A 335 4.47 -18.53 8.15
CA CYS A 335 3.37 -17.59 7.98
C CYS A 335 3.66 -16.57 6.86
N ALA A 336 4.87 -16.02 6.79
CA ALA A 336 5.29 -15.14 5.70
C ALA A 336 5.19 -15.82 4.33
N SER A 337 5.49 -17.12 4.22
CA SER A 337 5.36 -17.86 2.96
C SER A 337 3.91 -17.98 2.47
N LEU A 338 2.92 -17.96 3.38
CA LEU A 338 1.50 -17.94 3.03
C LEU A 338 1.08 -16.67 2.26
N ALA A 339 1.95 -15.66 2.21
CA ALA A 339 1.75 -14.47 1.39
C ALA A 339 1.55 -14.79 -0.11
N ILE A 340 2.02 -15.96 -0.56
CA ILE A 340 1.76 -16.47 -1.90
C ILE A 340 0.26 -16.62 -2.20
N LEU A 341 -0.59 -16.84 -1.20
CA LEU A 341 -2.04 -16.99 -1.38
C LEU A 341 -2.80 -15.73 -0.97
N THR A 342 -2.34 -15.01 0.06
CA THR A 342 -3.05 -13.83 0.57
C THR A 342 -3.12 -12.69 -0.44
N VAL A 343 -2.14 -12.63 -1.33
CA VAL A 343 -2.02 -11.54 -2.32
C VAL A 343 -3.21 -11.46 -3.29
N PHE A 344 -4.02 -12.52 -3.39
CA PHE A 344 -5.18 -12.55 -4.27
C PHE A 344 -6.35 -11.66 -3.81
N ILE A 345 -6.40 -11.28 -2.53
CA ILE A 345 -7.56 -10.59 -1.95
C ILE A 345 -7.82 -9.26 -2.67
N SER A 346 -6.82 -8.39 -2.72
CA SER A 346 -6.97 -7.03 -3.27
C SER A 346 -7.36 -7.03 -4.75
N PRO A 347 -6.70 -7.79 -5.65
CA PRO A 347 -7.11 -7.85 -7.04
C PRO A 347 -8.49 -8.48 -7.25
N SER A 348 -8.85 -9.53 -6.49
CA SER A 348 -10.17 -10.17 -6.61
C SER A 348 -11.29 -9.21 -6.23
N ILE A 349 -11.14 -8.45 -5.14
CA ILE A 349 -12.08 -7.40 -4.73
C ILE A 349 -12.25 -6.36 -5.85
N ARG A 350 -11.14 -5.83 -6.38
CA ARG A 350 -11.17 -4.81 -7.44
C ARG A 350 -11.85 -5.32 -8.70
N SER A 351 -11.57 -6.58 -9.10
CA SER A 351 -12.19 -7.20 -10.28
C SER A 351 -13.68 -7.50 -10.08
N MET A 352 -14.11 -7.89 -8.89
CA MET A 352 -15.54 -8.12 -8.61
C MET A 352 -16.34 -6.83 -8.69
N VAL A 353 -15.79 -5.73 -8.18
CA VAL A 353 -16.42 -4.40 -8.25
C VAL A 353 -16.51 -3.92 -9.69
N SER A 354 -15.43 -4.03 -10.46
CA SER A 354 -15.41 -3.57 -11.86
C SER A 354 -16.42 -4.30 -12.76
N ARG A 355 -16.81 -5.53 -12.43
CA ARG A 355 -17.81 -6.30 -13.19
C ARG A 355 -19.27 -5.95 -12.85
N LYS A 356 -19.51 -5.28 -11.72
CA LYS A 356 -20.85 -4.99 -11.19
C LYS A 356 -21.30 -3.55 -11.44
N VAL A 357 -20.41 -2.69 -11.93
CA VAL A 357 -20.66 -1.27 -12.18
C VAL A 357 -20.40 -0.94 -13.64
N GLY A 358 -21.12 0.02 -14.19
CA GLY A 358 -20.91 0.50 -15.56
C GLY A 358 -19.57 1.25 -15.72
N SER A 359 -19.12 1.44 -16.95
CA SER A 359 -17.89 2.20 -17.26
C SER A 359 -17.91 3.62 -16.70
N THR A 360 -19.07 4.26 -16.67
CA THR A 360 -19.28 5.60 -16.11
C THR A 360 -19.12 5.65 -14.57
N GLU A 361 -19.45 4.56 -13.88
CA GLU A 361 -19.46 4.46 -12.41
C GLU A 361 -18.19 3.79 -11.85
N GLN A 362 -17.34 3.21 -12.70
CA GLN A 362 -16.17 2.43 -12.29
C GLN A 362 -15.20 3.23 -11.42
N GLY A 363 -14.94 4.50 -11.77
CA GLY A 363 -14.07 5.37 -10.99
C GLY A 363 -14.63 5.66 -9.60
N LEU A 364 -15.95 5.90 -9.50
CA LEU A 364 -16.63 6.13 -8.23
C LEU A 364 -16.58 4.89 -7.34
N ALA A 365 -16.89 3.72 -7.90
CA ALA A 365 -16.90 2.46 -7.15
C ALA A 365 -15.51 2.07 -6.63
N GLN A 366 -14.45 2.21 -7.44
CA GLN A 366 -13.08 1.94 -6.99
C GLN A 366 -12.60 2.97 -5.95
N GLY A 367 -13.05 4.23 -6.09
CA GLY A 367 -12.83 5.28 -5.09
C GLY A 367 -13.47 4.91 -3.74
N CYS A 368 -14.72 4.44 -3.74
CA CYS A 368 -15.41 4.00 -2.53
C CYS A 368 -14.67 2.86 -1.82
N ILE A 369 -14.24 1.83 -2.56
CA ILE A 369 -13.51 0.68 -2.00
C ILE A 369 -12.16 1.11 -1.43
N THR A 370 -11.44 1.98 -2.13
CA THR A 370 -10.17 2.54 -1.64
C THR A 370 -10.38 3.39 -0.38
N GLY A 371 -11.44 4.20 -0.34
CA GLY A 371 -11.82 5.00 0.83
C GLY A 371 -12.18 4.14 2.04
N ILE A 372 -12.90 3.04 1.85
CA ILE A 372 -13.17 2.05 2.91
C ILE A 372 -11.86 1.47 3.45
N GLY A 373 -10.93 1.07 2.57
CA GLY A 373 -9.63 0.54 2.98
C GLY A 373 -8.80 1.56 3.78
N MET A 374 -8.79 2.83 3.35
CA MET A 374 -8.14 3.92 4.08
C MET A 374 -8.78 4.14 5.46
N PHE A 375 -10.10 4.12 5.55
CA PHE A 375 -10.81 4.24 6.81
C PHE A 375 -10.48 3.09 7.77
N SER A 376 -10.47 1.85 7.30
CA SER A 376 -10.00 0.69 8.07
C SER A 376 -8.56 0.86 8.56
N SER A 377 -7.68 1.42 7.72
CA SER A 377 -6.27 1.63 8.04
C SER A 377 -6.04 2.74 9.08
N ILE A 378 -7.03 3.63 9.30
CA ILE A 378 -7.03 4.60 10.39
C ILE A 378 -7.47 3.93 11.70
N ILE A 379 -8.55 3.15 11.65
CA ILE A 379 -9.11 2.48 12.83
C ILE A 379 -8.17 1.40 13.37
N ALA A 380 -7.57 0.60 12.47
CA ALA A 380 -6.73 -0.53 12.84
C ALA A 380 -5.63 -0.16 13.85
N PRO A 381 -4.69 0.76 13.57
CA PRO A 381 -3.64 1.09 14.53
C PRO A 381 -4.21 1.68 15.82
N LEU A 382 -5.31 2.45 15.79
CA LEU A 382 -5.94 2.99 17.00
C LEU A 382 -6.54 1.90 17.90
N ALA A 383 -7.02 0.79 17.32
CA ALA A 383 -7.59 -0.33 18.05
C ALA A 383 -6.50 -1.35 18.48
N PHE A 384 -5.64 -1.74 17.57
CA PHE A 384 -4.69 -2.84 17.77
C PHE A 384 -3.40 -2.40 18.45
N THR A 385 -2.92 -1.17 18.29
CA THR A 385 -1.66 -0.77 18.97
C THR A 385 -1.79 -0.62 20.48
N PRO A 386 -2.86 -0.03 21.06
CA PRO A 386 -3.03 -0.03 22.51
C PRO A 386 -3.21 -1.45 23.05
N LEU A 387 -3.92 -2.30 22.31
CA LEU A 387 -4.10 -3.71 22.67
C LEU A 387 -2.77 -4.47 22.67
N THR A 388 -1.93 -4.26 21.66
CA THR A 388 -0.59 -4.82 21.57
C THR A 388 0.28 -4.30 22.72
N ALA A 389 0.24 -3.00 22.98
CA ALA A 389 1.01 -2.37 24.05
C ALA A 389 0.61 -2.87 25.45
N TRP A 390 -0.65 -3.25 25.65
CA TRP A 390 -1.16 -3.80 26.90
C TRP A 390 -0.82 -5.28 27.08
N PHE A 391 -0.99 -6.11 26.04
CA PHE A 391 -0.69 -7.54 26.11
C PHE A 391 0.80 -7.89 26.03
N LEU A 392 1.64 -6.95 25.59
CA LEU A 392 3.10 -7.06 25.67
C LEU A 392 3.70 -6.39 26.92
N SER A 393 2.87 -5.80 27.80
CA SER A 393 3.35 -5.23 29.06
C SER A 393 3.17 -6.22 30.22
N ASN A 394 3.84 -5.94 31.34
CA ASN A 394 3.70 -6.70 32.57
C ASN A 394 2.30 -6.58 33.23
N GLU A 395 1.43 -5.73 32.70
CA GLU A 395 0.07 -5.48 33.22
C GLU A 395 -1.02 -6.23 32.43
N ALA A 396 -0.63 -7.20 31.60
CA ALA A 396 -1.57 -7.98 30.80
C ALA A 396 -2.57 -8.74 31.70
N PRO A 397 -3.87 -8.75 31.37
CA PRO A 397 -4.89 -9.39 32.20
C PRO A 397 -4.80 -10.93 32.19
N PHE A 398 -4.17 -11.50 31.16
CA PHE A 398 -3.84 -12.92 31.04
C PHE A 398 -2.64 -13.10 30.13
N ASP A 399 -1.93 -14.22 30.29
CA ASP A 399 -0.70 -14.53 29.56
C ASP A 399 -1.01 -14.98 28.13
N PHE A 400 -1.10 -14.01 27.22
CA PHE A 400 -1.22 -14.25 25.79
C PHE A 400 -0.77 -13.03 24.98
N GLU A 401 0.55 -12.93 24.76
CA GLU A 401 1.20 -11.82 24.05
C GLU A 401 0.66 -11.59 22.62
N GLY A 402 0.16 -12.64 21.98
CA GLY A 402 -0.38 -12.59 20.62
C GLY A 402 -1.84 -12.14 20.51
N PHE A 403 -2.49 -11.73 21.62
CA PHE A 403 -3.93 -11.43 21.64
C PHE A 403 -4.37 -10.37 20.63
N SER A 404 -3.57 -9.31 20.45
CA SER A 404 -3.88 -8.27 19.46
C SER A 404 -3.93 -8.83 18.03
N ILE A 405 -2.99 -9.71 17.69
CA ILE A 405 -2.96 -10.41 16.39
C ILE A 405 -4.15 -11.36 16.28
N LEU A 406 -4.54 -12.04 17.36
CA LEU A 406 -5.75 -12.87 17.40
C LEU A 406 -7.00 -12.05 17.04
N CYS A 407 -7.16 -10.86 17.62
CA CYS A 407 -8.27 -9.96 17.32
C CYS A 407 -8.26 -9.52 15.85
N ALA A 408 -7.09 -9.26 15.26
CA ALA A 408 -6.96 -9.01 13.83
C ALA A 408 -7.39 -10.24 12.99
N GLY A 409 -7.12 -11.45 13.49
CA GLY A 409 -7.56 -12.72 12.91
C GLY A 409 -9.08 -12.86 12.87
N PHE A 410 -9.79 -12.46 13.94
CA PHE A 410 -11.25 -12.42 13.95
C PHE A 410 -11.83 -11.42 12.94
N SER A 411 -11.16 -10.29 12.72
CA SER A 411 -11.52 -9.35 11.66
C SER A 411 -11.43 -10.01 10.28
N MET A 412 -10.33 -10.73 10.01
CA MET A 412 -10.18 -11.47 8.75
C MET A 412 -11.20 -12.62 8.63
N LEU A 413 -11.52 -13.31 9.73
CA LEU A 413 -12.54 -14.35 9.77
C LEU A 413 -13.93 -13.81 9.42
N ALA A 414 -14.27 -12.59 9.85
CA ALA A 414 -15.51 -11.93 9.46
C ALA A 414 -15.56 -11.68 7.94
N ALA A 415 -14.47 -11.18 7.35
CA ALA A 415 -14.35 -11.02 5.89
C ALA A 415 -14.52 -12.36 5.16
N PHE A 416 -13.87 -13.41 5.66
CA PHE A 416 -13.99 -14.77 5.12
C PHE A 416 -15.42 -15.31 5.19
N ALA A 417 -16.09 -15.20 6.35
CA ALA A 417 -17.47 -15.66 6.52
C ALA A 417 -18.42 -14.97 5.53
N VAL A 418 -18.32 -13.64 5.37
CA VAL A 418 -19.12 -12.87 4.41
C VAL A 418 -18.84 -13.34 2.98
N SER A 419 -17.58 -13.62 2.62
CA SER A 419 -17.21 -14.09 1.28
C SER A 419 -17.86 -15.43 0.91
N ILE A 420 -18.01 -16.37 1.86
CA ILE A 420 -18.68 -17.65 1.62
C ILE A 420 -20.18 -17.44 1.33
N THR A 421 -20.83 -16.53 2.06
CA THR A 421 -22.26 -16.25 1.85
C THR A 421 -22.56 -15.62 0.48
N MET A 422 -21.58 -15.01 -0.18
CA MET A 422 -21.71 -14.53 -1.57
C MET A 422 -21.83 -15.70 -2.55
N ARG A 423 -21.03 -16.75 -2.37
CA ARG A 423 -21.00 -17.91 -3.25
C ARG A 423 -22.34 -18.65 -3.29
N SER A 424 -22.96 -18.88 -2.14
CA SER A 424 -24.21 -19.67 -2.00
C SER A 424 -25.36 -19.14 -2.88
N ARG A 425 -25.46 -17.83 -3.10
CA ARG A 425 -26.54 -17.23 -3.91
C ARG A 425 -26.26 -17.20 -5.41
N SER A 426 -25.00 -17.14 -5.83
CA SER A 426 -24.63 -17.18 -7.25
C SER A 426 -24.98 -18.54 -7.89
N SER A 427 -24.81 -19.64 -7.14
CA SER A 427 -25.17 -21.00 -7.57
C SER A 427 -26.67 -21.27 -7.58
N LEU A 428 -27.47 -20.52 -6.81
CA LEU A 428 -28.93 -20.62 -6.81
C LEU A 428 -29.59 -19.83 -7.95
N ALA A 429 -28.91 -18.81 -8.49
CA ALA A 429 -29.40 -18.03 -9.62
C ALA A 429 -29.04 -18.63 -11.00
N SER A 430 -28.31 -19.74 -11.03
CA SER A 430 -27.86 -20.44 -12.23
C SER A 430 -28.59 -21.77 -12.47
N TYR A 431 -29.68 -22.02 -11.74
CA TYR A 431 -30.60 -23.15 -11.93
C TYR A 431 -32.00 -22.69 -12.32
#